data_AF-K2CI44-F1
#
_entry.id   AF-K2CI44-F1
#
_cell.length_a   1.000
_cell.length_b   1.000
_cell.length_c   1.000
_cell.angle_alpha   90.00
_cell.angle_beta   90.00
_cell.angle_gamma   90.00
#
_symmetry.space_group_name_H-M   'P 1'
#
loop_
_entity.id
_entity.type
_entity.pdbx_description
1 polymer ?
#
loop_
_entity_poly.entity_id
_entity_poly.type
_entity_poly.pdbx_seq_one_letter_code
_entity_poly.pdbx_strand_id
1 'polypeptide(L)'
;TIKTFKFPPIFLERLWNKFHHFPIENFIGDVDIFITSDWIEPPTKKAKKVTILYDLVIYKYPEETHPRIVSVQKRKLQWAKKESDVFICISQSTKEDAIKILDIPANKLKVIHPGI
;
A
#
# COMPACT_ATOMS: atom_id res chain seq x y z
N THR A 1 24.17 0.15 0.72
CA THR A 1 24.13 1.61 0.49
C THR A 1 22.69 2.06 0.33
N ILE A 2 22.23 3.05 1.10
CA ILE A 2 20.86 3.58 0.99
C ILE A 2 20.76 4.45 -0.27
N LYS A 3 19.85 4.12 -1.19
CA LYS A 3 19.53 4.94 -2.37
C LYS A 3 18.41 5.92 -2.00
N THR A 4 18.55 7.19 -2.37
CA THR A 4 17.51 8.21 -2.14
C THR A 4 17.15 8.89 -3.46
N PHE A 5 15.88 9.20 -3.63
CA PHE A 5 15.34 9.82 -4.84
C PHE A 5 14.42 10.98 -4.44
N LYS A 6 14.56 12.13 -5.10
CA LYS A 6 13.79 13.34 -4.78
C LYS A 6 12.77 13.63 -5.87
N PHE A 7 11.68 12.87 -5.88
CA PHE A 7 10.56 13.10 -6.79
C PHE A 7 9.36 13.67 -6.03
N PRO A 8 8.59 14.61 -6.63
CA PRO A 8 7.36 15.10 -6.01
C PRO A 8 6.36 13.96 -5.79
N PRO A 9 5.76 13.81 -4.59
CA PRO A 9 4.80 12.75 -4.30
C PRO A 9 3.58 12.75 -5.23
N ILE A 10 3.17 13.93 -5.71
CA ILE A 10 2.06 14.11 -6.64
C ILE A 10 2.37 13.48 -8.00
N PHE A 11 3.61 13.61 -8.45
CA PHE A 11 4.06 13.01 -9.70
C PHE A 11 4.06 11.48 -9.59
N LEU A 12 4.64 10.95 -8.52
CA LEU A 12 4.68 9.49 -8.27
C LEU A 12 3.29 8.89 -8.06
N GLU A 13 2.38 9.60 -7.39
CA GLU A 13 0.98 9.18 -7.24
C GLU A 13 0.29 9.03 -8.59
N ARG A 14 0.46 9.99 -9.51
CA ARG A 14 -0.11 9.86 -10.85
C ARG A 14 0.52 8.69 -11.61
N LEU A 15 1.85 8.58 -11.56
CA LEU A 15 2.60 7.53 -12.23
C LEU A 15 2.14 6.13 -11.79
N TRP A 16 1.99 5.93 -10.49
CA TRP A 16 1.79 4.59 -9.93
C TRP A 16 0.37 4.30 -9.47
N ASN A 17 -0.36 5.25 -8.89
CA ASN A 17 -1.73 4.96 -8.44
C ASN A 17 -2.78 5.18 -9.54
N LYS A 18 -2.43 5.90 -10.63
CA LYS A 18 -3.34 6.13 -11.77
C LYS A 18 -2.88 5.43 -13.04
N PHE A 19 -1.67 5.71 -13.52
CA PHE A 19 -1.20 5.09 -14.77
C PHE A 19 -0.83 3.62 -14.55
N HIS A 20 -0.03 3.29 -13.54
CA HIS A 20 0.21 1.91 -13.08
C HIS A 20 0.83 0.97 -14.15
N HIS A 21 1.63 1.49 -15.08
CA HIS A 21 2.30 0.70 -16.14
C HIS A 21 3.82 0.52 -15.93
N PHE A 22 4.42 1.23 -14.98
CA PHE A 22 5.88 1.27 -14.80
C PHE A 22 6.30 0.58 -13.50
N PRO A 23 6.80 -0.67 -13.56
CA PRO A 23 7.27 -1.38 -12.38
C PRO A 23 8.39 -0.64 -11.66
N ILE A 24 8.42 -0.75 -10.33
CA ILE A 24 9.44 -0.09 -9.52
C ILE A 24 10.85 -0.59 -9.86
N GLU A 25 10.99 -1.86 -10.27
CA GLU A 25 12.29 -2.45 -10.64
C GLU A 25 12.97 -1.71 -11.80
N ASN A 26 12.22 -1.03 -12.68
CA ASN A 26 12.79 -0.20 -13.74
C ASN A 26 13.58 1.02 -13.22
N PHE A 27 13.37 1.40 -11.96
CA PHE A 27 14.02 2.57 -11.34
C PHE A 27 15.08 2.17 -10.33
N ILE A 28 14.83 1.12 -9.54
CA ILE A 28 15.70 0.75 -8.41
C ILE A 28 16.58 -0.47 -8.69
N GLY A 29 16.29 -1.21 -9.77
CA GLY A 29 16.85 -2.53 -10.08
C GLY A 29 15.95 -3.66 -9.57
N ASP A 30 16.29 -4.90 -9.95
CA ASP A 30 15.59 -6.10 -9.49
C ASP A 30 15.74 -6.27 -7.96
N VAL A 31 14.64 -6.61 -7.29
CA VAL A 31 14.57 -6.92 -5.86
C VAL A 31 13.66 -8.11 -5.61
N ASP A 32 13.90 -8.87 -4.55
CA ASP A 32 13.08 -10.04 -4.22
C ASP A 32 11.74 -9.65 -3.57
N ILE A 33 11.76 -8.61 -2.72
CA ILE A 33 10.61 -8.14 -1.96
C ILE A 33 10.53 -6.63 -2.07
N PHE A 34 9.33 -6.12 -2.36
CA PHE A 34 9.02 -4.69 -2.32
C PHE A 34 7.90 -4.43 -1.31
N ILE A 35 8.18 -3.54 -0.35
CA ILE A 35 7.27 -3.24 0.76
C ILE A 35 6.69 -1.83 0.58
N THR A 36 5.37 -1.71 0.60
CA THR A 36 4.65 -0.43 0.57
C THR A 36 3.85 -0.23 1.86
N SER A 37 3.51 1.01 2.19
CA SER A 37 2.72 1.31 3.38
C SER A 37 1.81 2.52 3.20
N ASP A 38 2.32 3.60 2.59
CA ASP A 38 1.65 4.89 2.58
C ASP A 38 1.16 5.32 1.17
N TRP A 39 1.68 6.42 0.61
CA TRP A 39 1.04 7.23 -0.43
C TRP A 39 0.93 6.57 -1.82
N ILE A 40 1.80 5.62 -2.15
CA ILE A 40 1.96 5.08 -3.50
C ILE A 40 1.99 3.54 -3.52
N GLU A 41 1.56 2.98 -4.64
CA GLU A 41 1.50 1.55 -4.88
C GLU A 41 2.04 1.24 -6.29
N PRO A 42 3.36 1.28 -6.53
CA PRO A 42 3.93 0.94 -7.83
C PRO A 42 3.70 -0.53 -8.15
N PRO A 43 3.47 -0.92 -9.41
CA PRO A 43 3.45 -2.32 -9.80
C PRO A 43 4.85 -2.93 -9.62
N THR A 44 4.91 -4.25 -9.48
CA THR A 44 6.17 -5.02 -9.47
C THR A 44 6.18 -5.98 -10.65
N LYS A 45 7.37 -6.31 -11.16
CA LYS A 45 7.55 -7.28 -12.25
C LYS A 45 7.86 -8.68 -11.72
N LYS A 46 8.80 -8.78 -10.79
CA LYS A 46 9.26 -10.05 -10.20
C LYS A 46 9.16 -10.03 -8.69
N ALA A 47 9.32 -8.85 -8.08
CA ALA A 47 9.35 -8.71 -6.63
C ALA A 47 8.02 -9.15 -6.01
N LYS A 48 8.11 -9.92 -4.92
CA LYS A 48 6.99 -10.18 -4.03
C LYS A 48 6.56 -8.91 -3.34
N LYS A 49 5.27 -8.64 -3.34
CA LYS A 49 4.72 -7.36 -2.89
C LYS A 49 4.08 -7.52 -1.53
N VAL A 50 4.52 -6.71 -0.58
CA VAL A 50 4.00 -6.70 0.79
C VAL A 50 3.48 -5.30 1.12
N THR A 51 2.24 -5.20 1.58
CA THR A 51 1.66 -3.93 2.01
C THR A 51 1.47 -3.91 3.52
N ILE A 52 1.96 -2.87 4.20
CA ILE A 52 1.63 -2.59 5.60
C ILE A 52 0.32 -1.80 5.67
N LEU A 53 -0.62 -2.27 6.48
CA LEU A 53 -1.86 -1.58 6.81
C LEU A 53 -1.77 -1.07 8.26
N TYR A 54 -1.86 0.26 8.40
CA TYR A 54 -1.93 0.92 9.71
C TYR A 54 -3.38 0.94 10.20
N ASP A 55 -4.25 1.59 9.44
CA ASP A 55 -5.68 1.70 9.71
C ASP A 55 -6.46 1.79 8.40
N LEU A 56 -7.79 1.84 8.51
CA LEU A 56 -8.70 2.09 7.40
C LEU A 56 -9.63 3.27 7.71
N VAL A 57 -9.11 4.30 8.38
CA VAL A 57 -9.88 5.50 8.76
C VAL A 57 -10.51 6.17 7.53
N ILE A 58 -9.80 6.18 6.40
CA ILE A 58 -10.29 6.72 5.12
C ILE A 58 -11.54 6.01 4.56
N TYR A 59 -11.87 4.82 5.08
CA TYR A 59 -13.12 4.13 4.79
C TYR A 59 -14.17 4.31 5.88
N LYS A 60 -13.76 4.32 7.15
CA LYS A 60 -14.67 4.43 8.30
C LYS A 60 -15.20 5.85 8.53
N TYR A 61 -14.31 6.83 8.44
CA TYR A 61 -14.56 8.24 8.73
C TYR A 61 -13.94 9.13 7.63
N PRO A 62 -14.37 9.00 6.37
CA PRO A 62 -13.80 9.76 5.26
C PRO A 62 -13.93 11.29 5.42
N GLU A 63 -14.90 11.77 6.20
CA GLU A 63 -15.13 13.17 6.53
C GLU A 63 -14.06 13.77 7.44
N GLU A 64 -13.41 12.95 8.27
CA GLU A 64 -12.35 13.36 9.21
C GLU A 64 -10.98 13.48 8.53
N THR A 65 -10.89 13.15 7.24
CA THR A 65 -9.64 13.17 6.48
C THR A 65 -9.79 14.03 5.24
N HIS A 66 -8.75 14.81 4.90
CA HIS A 66 -8.79 15.65 3.71
C HIS A 66 -9.19 14.84 2.45
N PRO A 67 -10.18 15.30 1.63
CA PRO A 67 -10.76 14.50 0.55
C PRO A 67 -9.73 13.95 -0.45
N ARG A 68 -8.67 14.71 -0.69
CA ARG A 68 -7.54 14.26 -1.52
C ARG A 68 -6.88 12.99 -0.97
N ILE A 69 -6.58 12.94 0.33
CA ILE A 69 -5.93 11.81 1.00
C ILE A 69 -6.84 10.59 0.89
N VAL A 70 -8.14 10.75 1.20
CA VAL A 70 -9.14 9.70 1.03
C VAL A 70 -9.11 9.15 -0.40
N SER A 71 -9.14 10.02 -1.41
CA SER A 71 -9.13 9.59 -2.81
C SER A 71 -7.84 8.84 -3.19
N VAL A 72 -6.67 9.29 -2.70
CA VAL A 72 -5.36 8.71 -3.02
C VAL A 72 -5.21 7.36 -2.34
N GLN A 73 -5.47 7.29 -1.04
CA GLN A 73 -5.37 6.07 -0.24
C GLN A 73 -6.35 5.00 -0.72
N LYS A 74 -7.59 5.37 -1.09
CA LYS A 74 -8.53 4.42 -1.71
C LYS A 74 -7.97 3.85 -3.02
N ARG A 75 -7.42 4.68 -3.92
CA ARG A 75 -6.80 4.19 -5.17
C ARG A 75 -5.60 3.28 -4.92
N LYS A 76 -4.70 3.69 -4.03
CA LYS A 76 -3.54 2.92 -3.57
C LYS A 76 -3.97 1.54 -3.09
N LEU A 77 -4.96 1.48 -2.19
CA LEU A 77 -5.45 0.22 -1.62
C LEU A 77 -6.19 -0.67 -2.62
N GLN A 78 -6.82 -0.10 -3.64
CA GLN A 78 -7.38 -0.88 -4.76
C GLN A 78 -6.29 -1.64 -5.53
N TRP A 79 -5.13 -1.02 -5.77
CA TRP A 79 -3.99 -1.70 -6.36
C TRP A 79 -3.35 -2.70 -5.40
N ALA A 80 -3.16 -2.31 -4.14
CA ALA A 80 -2.59 -3.19 -3.13
C ALA A 80 -3.42 -4.47 -2.99
N LYS A 81 -4.77 -4.38 -2.94
CA LYS A 81 -5.68 -5.54 -2.88
C LYS A 81 -5.45 -6.51 -4.05
N LYS A 82 -5.23 -5.98 -5.25
CA LYS A 82 -5.02 -6.78 -6.47
C LYS A 82 -3.65 -7.45 -6.50
N GLU A 83 -2.62 -6.74 -6.08
CA GLU A 83 -1.23 -7.11 -6.39
C GLU A 83 -0.43 -7.60 -5.18
N SER A 84 -0.79 -7.22 -3.95
CA SER A 84 -0.04 -7.64 -2.77
C SER A 84 -0.20 -9.14 -2.53
N ASP A 85 0.93 -9.81 -2.36
CA ASP A 85 1.01 -11.21 -1.95
C ASP A 85 0.56 -11.35 -0.48
N VAL A 86 1.03 -10.44 0.38
CA VAL A 86 0.76 -10.43 1.83
C VAL A 86 0.52 -9.01 2.32
N PHE A 87 -0.36 -8.88 3.31
CA PHE A 87 -0.60 -7.68 4.07
C PHE A 87 -0.14 -7.85 5.52
N ILE A 88 0.61 -6.87 6.02
CA ILE A 88 1.00 -6.76 7.42
C ILE A 88 0.04 -5.78 8.10
N CYS A 89 -0.80 -6.28 8.99
CA CYS A 89 -1.68 -5.47 9.81
C CYS A 89 -0.99 -5.17 11.14
N ILE A 90 -0.95 -3.90 11.55
CA ILE A 90 -0.29 -3.52 12.81
C ILE A 90 -1.07 -3.95 14.07
N SER A 91 -2.33 -4.39 13.90
CA SER A 91 -3.18 -4.82 15.01
C SER A 91 -4.23 -5.84 14.53
N GLN A 92 -4.84 -6.53 15.49
CA GLN A 92 -5.99 -7.40 15.22
C GLN A 92 -7.18 -6.60 14.70
N SER A 93 -7.39 -5.38 15.20
CA SER A 93 -8.44 -4.47 14.73
C SER A 93 -8.26 -4.12 13.25
N THR A 94 -7.04 -3.76 12.84
CA THR A 94 -6.72 -3.46 11.43
C THR A 94 -6.95 -4.68 10.53
N LYS A 95 -6.64 -5.89 11.01
CA LYS A 95 -6.93 -7.13 10.26
C LYS A 95 -8.42 -7.37 10.07
N GLU A 96 -9.23 -7.16 11.11
CA GLU A 96 -10.68 -7.31 11.01
C GLU A 96 -11.28 -6.29 10.04
N ASP A 97 -10.80 -5.06 10.09
CA ASP A 97 -11.24 -4.01 9.15
C ASP A 97 -10.84 -4.37 7.72
N ALA A 98 -9.64 -4.88 7.48
CA ALA A 98 -9.20 -5.31 6.16
C ALA A 98 -10.08 -6.44 5.59
N ILE A 99 -10.56 -7.35 6.43
CA ILE A 99 -11.52 -8.39 6.01
C ILE A 99 -12.89 -7.76 5.71
N LYS A 100 -13.44 -6.96 6.64
CA LYS A 100 -14.82 -6.45 6.55
C LYS A 100 -14.99 -5.37 5.47
N ILE A 101 -14.01 -4.47 5.33
CA ILE A 101 -14.11 -3.26 4.50
C ILE A 101 -13.44 -3.48 3.15
N LEU A 102 -12.23 -4.04 3.15
CA LEU A 102 -11.48 -4.26 1.91
C LEU A 102 -11.76 -5.63 1.30
N ASP A 103 -12.41 -6.55 2.01
CA ASP A 103 -12.67 -7.91 1.52
C ASP A 103 -11.37 -8.58 1.07
N ILE A 104 -10.34 -8.50 1.93
CA ILE A 104 -9.06 -9.18 1.72
C ILE A 104 -9.12 -10.56 2.40
N PRO A 105 -8.77 -11.65 1.69
CA PRO A 105 -8.72 -12.99 2.27
C PRO A 105 -7.83 -13.09 3.51
N ALA A 106 -8.33 -13.73 4.57
CA ALA A 106 -7.64 -13.85 5.85
C ALA A 106 -6.26 -14.53 5.76
N ASN A 107 -6.04 -15.41 4.77
CA ASN A 107 -4.76 -16.07 4.54
C ASN A 107 -3.66 -15.10 4.06
N LYS A 108 -4.03 -13.99 3.42
CA LYS A 108 -3.10 -12.92 3.01
C LYS A 108 -2.78 -11.94 4.15
N LEU A 109 -3.51 -11.96 5.26
CA LEU A 109 -3.40 -10.98 6.35
C LEU A 109 -2.61 -11.53 7.55
N LYS A 110 -1.48 -10.91 7.87
CA LYS A 110 -0.63 -11.25 9.02
C LYS A 110 -0.62 -10.10 10.02
N VAL A 111 -0.91 -10.39 11.29
CA VAL A 111 -0.82 -9.38 12.36
C VAL A 111 0.61 -9.35 12.86
N ILE A 112 1.24 -8.17 12.83
CA ILE A 112 2.57 -7.92 13.39
C ILE A 112 2.47 -6.62 14.17
N HIS A 113 2.58 -6.70 15.49
CA HIS A 113 2.50 -5.52 16.35
C HIS A 113 3.75 -4.63 16.20
N PRO A 114 3.61 -3.30 16.27
CA PRO A 114 4.74 -2.39 16.35
C PRO A 114 5.63 -2.72 17.56
N GLY A 115 6.94 -2.47 17.43
CA GLY A 115 7.88 -2.58 18.54
C GLY A 115 7.69 -1.49 19.60
N ILE A 116 8.27 -1.72 20.77
CA ILE A 116 8.33 -0.79 21.92
C ILE A 116 9.80 -0.43 22.17
#